data_AF-A0A2T2NED9-F1
#
_entry.id   AF-A0A2T2NED9-F1
#
_cell.length_a   1.000
_cell.length_b   1.000
_cell.length_c   1.000
_cell.angle_alpha   90.00
_cell.angle_beta   90.00
_cell.angle_gamma   90.00
#
_symmetry.space_group_name_H-M   'P 1'
#
loop_
_entity.id
_entity.type
_entity.pdbx_description
1 polymer ?
#
loop_
_entity_poly.entity_id
_entity_poly.type
_entity_poly.pdbx_seq_one_letter_code
_entity_poly.pdbx_strand_id
1 'polypeptide(L)'
;MAKDKPPKAKGIPNKHLHARTTFLYQAATYLTLQAEPRASETTTSKDTADFPLHIHAQVKTPLAIQLGSHLQTVSRKGQVRLSADIKRTVCKSCSTLLVPGRTSTQEIENKSKGGKKPWADVLVIVCLTCGAKKRFPVGAKRQEGKAKRKLLDTQTEQNSEDPDQFATSVMCSGTDLSSASALPTPQG
;
A
#
# COMPACT_ATOMS: atom_id res chain seq x y z
N MET A 1 -47.00 -12.82 -27.07
CA MET A 1 -45.96 -13.43 -26.21
C MET A 1 -44.60 -12.96 -26.69
N ALA A 2 -44.04 -11.89 -26.09
CA ALA A 2 -42.71 -11.40 -26.43
C ALA A 2 -41.66 -12.30 -25.77
N LYS A 3 -40.74 -12.86 -26.56
CA LYS A 3 -39.67 -13.72 -26.07
C LYS A 3 -38.53 -12.84 -25.57
N ASP A 4 -38.45 -12.65 -24.25
CA ASP A 4 -37.38 -11.88 -23.62
C ASP A 4 -36.02 -12.53 -23.88
N LYS A 5 -35.16 -11.81 -24.61
CA LYS A 5 -33.76 -12.22 -24.84
C LYS A 5 -32.95 -11.86 -23.59
N PRO A 6 -32.12 -12.76 -23.05
CA PRO A 6 -31.30 -12.46 -21.88
C PRO A 6 -30.32 -11.31 -22.17
N PRO A 7 -30.04 -10.44 -21.18
CA PRO A 7 -29.15 -9.30 -21.37
C PRO A 7 -27.74 -9.80 -21.72
N LYS A 8 -27.24 -9.41 -22.90
CA LYS A 8 -25.85 -9.69 -23.28
C LYS A 8 -24.92 -9.06 -22.26
N ALA A 9 -24.00 -9.85 -21.71
CA ALA A 9 -22.96 -9.35 -20.82
C ALA A 9 -22.19 -8.22 -21.53
N LYS A 10 -22.21 -7.02 -20.95
CA LYS A 10 -21.49 -5.87 -21.48
C LYS A 10 -19.99 -6.17 -21.35
N GLY A 11 -19.33 -6.47 -22.47
CA GLY A 11 -17.90 -6.71 -22.50
C GLY A 11 -17.11 -5.46 -22.10
N ILE A 12 -15.87 -5.65 -21.65
CA ILE A 12 -14.95 -4.55 -21.31
C ILE A 12 -14.81 -3.64 -22.55
N PRO A 13 -15.13 -2.34 -22.44
CA PRO A 13 -14.95 -1.40 -23.55
C PRO A 13 -13.45 -1.26 -23.88
N ASN A 14 -13.11 -1.01 -25.13
CA ASN A 14 -11.73 -0.75 -25.57
C ASN A 14 -10.71 -1.85 -25.18
N LYS A 15 -11.06 -3.13 -25.37
CA LYS A 15 -10.21 -4.29 -25.06
C LYS A 15 -8.77 -4.17 -25.62
N HIS A 16 -8.63 -3.64 -26.83
CA HIS A 16 -7.34 -3.45 -27.50
C HIS A 16 -6.43 -2.46 -26.75
N LEU A 17 -6.99 -1.40 -26.14
CA LEU A 17 -6.23 -0.47 -25.32
C LEU A 17 -5.73 -1.11 -24.04
N HIS A 18 -6.59 -1.89 -23.37
CA HIS A 18 -6.20 -2.66 -22.19
C HIS A 18 -5.07 -3.64 -22.50
N ALA A 19 -5.21 -4.42 -23.58
CA ALA A 19 -4.17 -5.34 -24.05
C ALA A 19 -2.85 -4.61 -24.33
N ARG A 20 -2.91 -3.46 -25.03
CA ARG A 20 -1.73 -2.62 -25.31
C ARG A 20 -1.08 -2.12 -24.03
N THR A 21 -1.85 -1.62 -23.05
CA THR A 21 -1.27 -1.15 -21.78
C THR A 21 -0.61 -2.28 -21.00
N THR A 22 -1.21 -3.47 -20.96
CA THR A 22 -0.62 -4.63 -20.28
C THR A 22 0.68 -5.06 -20.97
N PHE A 23 0.67 -5.16 -22.30
CA PHE A 23 1.85 -5.52 -23.08
C PHE A 23 3.00 -4.52 -22.88
N LEU A 24 2.74 -3.21 -22.97
CA LEU A 24 3.76 -2.18 -22.77
C LEU A 24 4.37 -2.24 -21.37
N TYR A 25 3.53 -2.46 -20.35
CA TYR A 25 4.02 -2.65 -18.98
C TYR A 25 4.91 -3.88 -18.85
N GLN A 26 4.45 -5.04 -19.34
CA GLN A 26 5.20 -6.30 -19.30
C GLN A 26 6.55 -6.20 -20.04
N ALA A 27 6.54 -5.66 -21.26
CA ALA A 27 7.75 -5.47 -22.05
C ALA A 27 8.74 -4.52 -21.35
N ALA A 28 8.27 -3.40 -20.82
CA ALA A 28 9.10 -2.47 -20.06
C ALA A 28 9.70 -3.15 -18.81
N THR A 29 8.89 -3.92 -18.06
CA THR A 29 9.37 -4.64 -16.86
C THR A 29 10.41 -5.67 -17.23
N TYR A 30 10.18 -6.44 -18.30
CA TYR A 30 11.11 -7.45 -18.77
C TYR A 30 12.46 -6.83 -19.14
N LEU A 31 12.47 -5.74 -19.92
CA LEU A 31 13.72 -5.05 -20.29
C LEU A 31 14.44 -4.42 -19.09
N THR A 32 13.69 -3.96 -18.09
CA THR A 32 14.27 -3.42 -16.85
C THR A 32 14.90 -4.53 -15.99
N LEU A 33 14.31 -5.73 -15.99
CA LEU A 33 14.82 -6.89 -15.27
C LEU A 33 15.95 -7.61 -16.02
N GLN A 34 15.99 -7.55 -17.34
CA GLN A 34 17.10 -8.09 -18.14
C GLN A 34 18.30 -7.15 -18.22
N ALA A 35 18.13 -5.90 -17.82
CA ALA A 35 19.25 -4.98 -17.62
C ALA A 35 20.05 -5.41 -16.39
N GLU A 36 20.90 -6.41 -16.57
CA GLU A 36 21.91 -6.76 -15.57
C GLU A 36 22.84 -5.55 -15.37
N PRO A 37 23.22 -5.24 -14.13
CA PRO A 37 24.27 -4.27 -13.86
C PRO A 37 25.58 -4.90 -14.37
N ARG A 38 25.88 -4.72 -15.66
CA ARG A 38 27.17 -5.13 -16.21
C ARG A 38 28.26 -4.41 -15.44
N ALA A 39 29.00 -5.15 -14.63
CA ALA A 39 30.35 -4.79 -14.28
C ALA A 39 31.18 -4.83 -15.57
N SER A 40 31.69 -3.67 -15.99
CA SER A 40 32.71 -3.43 -17.05
C SER A 40 32.39 -3.74 -18.51
N GLU A 41 32.68 -2.77 -19.38
CA GLU A 41 33.80 -2.84 -20.34
C GLU A 41 34.14 -1.43 -20.85
N THR A 42 35.27 -0.92 -20.36
CA THR A 42 35.94 0.27 -20.86
C THR A 42 36.52 -0.04 -22.24
N THR A 43 35.97 0.51 -23.31
CA THR A 43 36.74 0.71 -24.55
C THR A 43 37.44 2.06 -24.48
N THR A 44 38.72 1.98 -24.13
CA THR A 44 39.83 2.93 -24.19
C THR A 44 39.62 4.25 -24.96
N SER A 45 39.70 5.36 -24.24
CA SER A 45 40.46 6.55 -24.67
C SER A 45 41.01 7.27 -23.44
N LYS A 46 42.32 7.46 -23.42
CA LYS A 46 43.16 7.97 -22.33
C LYS A 46 42.78 9.40 -21.91
N ASP A 47 42.75 9.65 -20.60
CA ASP A 47 43.56 10.67 -19.87
C ASP A 47 42.87 11.21 -18.59
N THR A 48 43.71 11.26 -17.53
CA THR A 48 43.72 12.07 -16.29
C THR A 48 42.68 11.92 -15.15
N ALA A 49 43.22 11.42 -14.02
CA ALA A 49 43.14 11.90 -12.63
C ALA A 49 41.87 11.67 -11.75
N ASP A 50 42.07 10.79 -10.75
CA ASP A 50 41.69 10.90 -9.32
C ASP A 50 40.36 11.54 -8.93
N PHE A 51 39.28 10.73 -8.86
CA PHE A 51 38.15 10.95 -7.93
C PHE A 51 37.45 9.63 -7.58
N PRO A 52 37.41 9.18 -6.30
CA PRO A 52 36.68 7.99 -5.91
C PRO A 52 35.26 8.36 -5.47
N LEU A 53 34.32 8.41 -6.41
CA LEU A 53 32.90 8.33 -6.11
C LEU A 53 32.29 7.21 -6.95
N HIS A 54 32.13 6.04 -6.32
CA HIS A 54 31.37 4.90 -6.80
C HIS A 54 29.88 5.30 -6.90
N ILE A 55 29.54 6.12 -7.89
CA ILE A 55 28.16 6.42 -8.26
C ILE A 55 27.71 5.20 -9.05
N HIS A 56 26.87 4.36 -8.44
CA HIS A 56 26.13 3.29 -9.10
C HIS A 56 25.63 3.76 -10.47
N ALA A 57 26.37 3.41 -11.52
CA ALA A 57 26.02 3.74 -12.89
C ALA A 57 24.84 2.84 -13.28
N GLN A 58 23.64 3.26 -12.86
CA GLN A 58 22.43 2.55 -13.21
C GLN A 58 22.28 2.51 -14.72
N VAL A 59 22.23 1.30 -15.25
CA VAL A 59 21.96 1.00 -16.64
C VAL A 59 20.57 1.52 -16.98
N LYS A 60 20.52 2.74 -17.53
CA LYS A 60 19.30 3.26 -18.16
C LYS A 60 19.08 2.43 -19.41
N THR A 61 18.06 1.56 -19.43
CA THR A 61 17.61 0.96 -20.70
C THR A 61 16.70 1.97 -21.41
N PRO A 62 17.20 2.71 -22.43
CA PRO A 62 16.44 3.78 -23.07
C PRO A 62 15.11 3.26 -23.63
N LEU A 63 15.10 2.03 -24.13
CA LEU A 63 13.92 1.36 -24.64
C LEU A 63 12.87 1.11 -23.53
N ALA A 64 13.26 0.68 -22.33
CA ALA A 64 12.31 0.45 -21.25
C ALA A 64 11.63 1.76 -20.80
N ILE A 65 12.39 2.86 -20.79
CA ILE A 65 11.88 4.21 -20.48
C ILE A 65 10.89 4.66 -21.57
N GLN A 66 11.22 4.46 -22.85
CA GLN A 66 10.32 4.76 -23.97
C GLN A 66 9.02 3.94 -23.90
N LEU A 67 9.08 2.65 -23.57
CA LEU A 67 7.89 1.83 -23.38
C LEU A 67 7.04 2.30 -22.20
N GLY A 68 7.68 2.75 -21.11
CA GLY A 68 6.99 3.39 -19.98
C GLY A 68 6.28 4.70 -20.35
N SER A 69 6.90 5.54 -21.19
CA SER A 69 6.25 6.79 -21.66
C SER A 69 5.09 6.49 -22.62
N HIS A 70 5.22 5.45 -23.46
CA HIS A 70 4.15 4.95 -24.31
C HIS A 70 2.97 4.42 -23.46
N LEU A 71 3.25 3.69 -22.38
CA LEU A 71 2.23 3.21 -21.44
C LEU A 71 1.41 4.38 -20.87
N GLN A 72 2.06 5.44 -20.40
CA GLN A 72 1.38 6.63 -19.87
C GLN A 72 0.58 7.36 -20.97
N THR A 73 1.15 7.49 -22.16
CA THR A 73 0.50 8.16 -23.29
C THR A 73 -0.75 7.42 -23.75
N VAL A 74 -0.68 6.09 -23.89
CA VAL A 74 -1.82 5.24 -24.27
C VAL A 74 -2.89 5.28 -23.19
N SER A 75 -2.52 5.20 -21.91
CA SER A 75 -3.48 5.32 -20.81
C SER A 75 -4.21 6.65 -20.81
N ARG A 76 -3.49 7.77 -20.97
CA ARG A 76 -4.08 9.12 -20.97
C ARG A 76 -4.94 9.37 -22.20
N LYS A 77 -4.43 9.09 -23.40
CA LYS A 77 -5.16 9.30 -24.67
C LYS A 77 -6.34 8.36 -24.81
N GLY A 78 -6.17 7.11 -24.39
CA GLY A 78 -7.20 6.08 -24.42
C GLY A 78 -8.23 6.17 -23.29
N GLN A 79 -8.08 7.13 -22.38
CA GLN A 79 -8.89 7.26 -21.15
C GLN A 79 -8.98 5.93 -20.35
N VAL A 80 -7.92 5.11 -20.41
CA VAL A 80 -7.84 3.83 -19.68
C VAL A 80 -7.23 4.07 -18.32
N ARG A 81 -7.97 3.75 -17.26
CA ARG A 81 -7.49 3.84 -15.88
C ARG A 81 -6.51 2.70 -15.57
N LEU A 82 -5.26 3.05 -15.27
CA LEU A 82 -4.28 2.11 -14.72
C LEU A 82 -4.56 1.80 -13.26
N SER A 83 -4.31 0.55 -12.84
CA SER A 83 -4.41 0.12 -11.45
C SER A 83 -3.46 0.92 -10.56
N ALA A 84 -3.79 0.99 -9.25
CA ALA A 84 -2.94 1.66 -8.29
C ALA A 84 -1.53 1.05 -8.25
N ASP A 85 -1.43 -0.27 -8.38
CA ASP A 85 -0.16 -1.02 -8.30
C ASP A 85 0.76 -0.71 -9.48
N ILE A 86 0.22 -0.68 -10.70
CA ILE A 86 0.99 -0.26 -11.89
C ILE A 86 1.48 1.19 -11.69
N LYS A 87 0.59 2.10 -11.24
CA LYS A 87 0.98 3.50 -11.00
C LYS A 87 2.00 3.65 -9.87
N ARG A 88 2.06 2.76 -8.89
CA ARG A 88 3.11 2.74 -7.84
C ARG A 88 4.46 2.38 -8.44
N THR A 89 4.49 1.42 -9.37
CA THR A 89 5.72 0.94 -10.04
C THR A 89 6.23 1.83 -11.19
N VAL A 90 5.50 2.82 -11.69
CA VAL A 90 5.95 3.67 -12.82
C VAL A 90 6.24 5.11 -12.39
N CYS A 91 7.45 5.64 -12.58
CA CYS A 91 7.82 7.02 -12.20
C CYS A 91 6.86 8.07 -12.79
N LYS A 92 6.52 9.10 -12.00
CA LYS A 92 5.58 10.16 -12.43
C LYS A 92 6.18 11.12 -13.45
N SER A 93 7.49 11.38 -13.39
CA SER A 93 8.17 12.36 -14.26
C SER A 93 8.74 11.70 -15.51
N CYS A 94 9.71 10.79 -15.35
CA CYS A 94 10.43 10.18 -16.47
C CYS A 94 9.82 8.87 -16.99
N SER A 95 8.73 8.37 -16.39
CA SER A 95 8.09 7.09 -16.75
C SER A 95 8.95 5.83 -16.61
N THR A 96 10.14 5.91 -16.00
CA THR A 96 10.97 4.74 -15.68
C THR A 96 10.24 3.81 -14.70
N LEU A 97 10.36 2.50 -14.88
CA LEU A 97 9.86 1.52 -13.93
C LEU A 97 10.73 1.49 -12.67
N LEU A 98 10.09 1.57 -11.51
CA LEU A 98 10.67 1.63 -10.18
C LEU A 98 10.78 0.20 -9.63
N VAL A 99 11.95 -0.40 -9.81
CA VAL A 99 12.33 -1.69 -9.23
C VAL A 99 13.23 -1.40 -8.03
N PRO A 100 12.92 -1.91 -6.82
CA PRO A 100 13.75 -1.70 -5.63
C PRO A 100 15.16 -2.27 -5.84
N GLY A 101 16.19 -1.54 -5.45
CA GLY A 101 17.60 -1.90 -5.66
C GLY A 101 18.08 -1.79 -7.12
N ARG A 102 17.13 -1.92 -8.06
CA ARG A 102 17.18 -1.72 -9.53
C ARG A 102 17.41 -0.31 -10.01
N THR A 103 16.31 0.43 -9.98
CA THR A 103 16.08 1.76 -10.59
C THR A 103 15.51 2.74 -9.58
N SER A 104 15.22 2.25 -8.38
CA SER A 104 14.67 3.03 -7.27
C SER A 104 15.21 2.56 -5.93
N THR A 105 15.35 3.51 -5.01
CA THR A 105 15.55 3.23 -3.57
C THR A 105 14.22 3.36 -2.84
N GLN A 106 14.05 2.56 -1.81
CA GLN A 106 12.85 2.54 -0.97
C GLN A 106 13.29 2.68 0.48
N GLU A 107 12.77 3.69 1.17
CA GLU A 107 13.07 3.96 2.56
C GLU A 107 11.76 4.31 3.29
N ILE A 108 11.65 3.93 4.56
CA ILE A 108 10.51 4.30 5.40
C ILE A 108 10.93 5.52 6.22
N GLU A 109 10.29 6.66 5.95
CA GLU A 109 10.47 7.90 6.70
C GLU A 109 9.33 8.05 7.73
N ASN A 110 9.65 8.29 9.00
CA ASN A 110 8.67 8.71 10.02
C ASN A 110 9.00 10.12 10.52
N LYS A 111 8.18 11.10 10.11
CA LYS A 111 8.37 12.53 10.48
C LYS A 111 7.61 12.95 11.74
N SER A 112 7.05 11.99 12.48
CA SER A 112 6.46 12.29 13.78
C SER A 112 7.53 12.67 14.81
N LYS A 113 7.14 13.38 15.86
CA LYS A 113 8.04 13.80 16.94
C LYS A 113 8.73 12.56 17.56
N GLY A 114 10.00 12.36 17.20
CA GLY A 114 10.83 11.24 17.66
C GLY A 114 10.41 9.86 17.13
N GLY A 115 9.69 9.76 16.00
CA GLY A 115 9.28 8.47 15.42
C GLY A 115 8.25 7.69 16.26
N LYS A 116 7.63 8.33 17.25
CA LYS A 116 6.79 7.65 18.26
C LYS A 116 5.44 7.16 17.73
N LYS A 117 4.98 7.66 16.57
CA LYS A 117 3.67 7.31 15.99
C LYS A 117 3.86 6.29 14.85
N PRO A 118 3.58 5.00 15.06
CA PRO A 118 3.79 3.98 14.01
C PRO A 118 2.85 4.16 12.81
N TRP A 119 1.65 4.73 12.99
CA TRP A 119 0.75 5.04 11.87
C TRP A 119 1.18 6.23 11.00
N ALA A 120 2.28 6.91 11.38
CA ALA A 120 2.84 8.03 10.64
C ALA A 120 4.03 7.62 9.75
N ASP A 121 4.29 6.32 9.62
CA ASP A 121 5.31 5.79 8.72
C ASP A 121 4.92 6.04 7.26
N VAL A 122 5.88 6.49 6.45
CA VAL A 122 5.69 6.78 5.02
C VAL A 122 6.77 6.09 4.22
N LEU A 123 6.38 5.15 3.36
CA LEU A 123 7.25 4.56 2.36
C LEU A 123 7.55 5.59 1.27
N VAL A 124 8.80 6.00 1.19
CA VAL A 124 9.33 6.91 0.17
C VAL A 124 10.09 6.09 -0.87
N ILE A 125 9.61 6.12 -2.10
CA ILE A 125 10.27 5.52 -3.26
C ILE A 125 10.93 6.65 -4.06
N VAL A 126 12.25 6.64 -4.16
CA VAL A 126 13.03 7.62 -4.93
C VAL A 126 13.48 7.00 -6.23
N CYS A 127 13.19 7.67 -7.35
CA CYS A 127 13.69 7.27 -8.66
C CYS A 127 15.16 7.67 -8.80
N LEU A 128 16.04 6.72 -9.09
CA LEU A 128 17.47 6.99 -9.26
C LEU A 128 17.82 7.59 -10.64
N THR A 129 16.88 7.56 -11.60
CA THR A 129 17.08 8.17 -12.93
C THR A 129 16.85 9.68 -12.93
N CYS A 130 15.84 10.17 -12.19
CA CYS A 130 15.42 11.59 -12.22
C CYS A 130 15.25 12.23 -10.83
N GLY A 131 15.43 11.48 -9.74
CA GLY A 131 15.29 11.97 -8.37
C GLY A 131 13.85 12.15 -7.86
N ALA A 132 12.82 11.90 -8.68
CA ALA A 132 11.43 12.08 -8.25
C ALA A 132 11.07 11.12 -7.11
N LYS A 133 10.36 11.65 -6.09
CA LYS A 133 9.95 10.91 -4.89
C LYS A 133 8.46 10.60 -4.92
N LYS A 134 8.08 9.36 -4.62
CA LYS A 134 6.70 8.96 -4.32
C LYS A 134 6.58 8.59 -2.87
N ARG A 135 5.47 8.98 -2.24
CA ARG A 135 5.24 8.78 -0.81
C ARG A 135 3.94 8.01 -0.62
N PHE A 136 3.99 6.94 0.16
CA PHE A 136 2.84 6.11 0.49
C PHE A 136 2.76 5.93 2.01
N PRO A 137 1.65 6.30 2.67
CA PRO A 137 1.49 6.01 4.08
C PRO A 137 1.47 4.49 4.28
N VAL A 138 2.27 4.00 5.23
CA VAL A 138 2.30 2.61 5.66
C VAL A 138 1.85 2.54 7.12
N GLY A 139 1.16 1.47 7.52
CA GLY A 139 0.67 1.30 8.89
C GLY A 139 -0.57 2.15 9.28
N ALA A 140 -0.94 3.17 8.49
CA ALA A 140 -2.18 3.91 8.73
C ALA A 140 -3.41 3.04 8.39
N LYS A 141 -4.28 2.80 9.37
CA LYS A 141 -5.60 2.20 9.11
C LYS A 141 -6.39 3.14 8.20
N ARG A 142 -6.95 2.59 7.11
CA ARG A 142 -7.81 3.37 6.21
C ARG A 142 -9.01 3.86 7.03
N GLN A 143 -9.21 5.17 7.07
CA GLN A 143 -10.37 5.75 7.72
C GLN A 143 -11.64 5.19 7.08
N GLU A 144 -12.54 4.69 7.92
CA GLU A 144 -13.78 4.11 7.43
C GLU A 144 -14.68 5.18 6.79
N GLY A 145 -15.49 4.73 5.82
CA GLY A 145 -16.45 5.59 5.16
C GLY A 145 -17.45 6.20 6.16
N LYS A 146 -18.00 7.37 5.84
CA LYS A 146 -18.94 8.11 6.70
C LYS A 146 -20.09 7.24 7.23
N ALA A 147 -20.62 6.35 6.39
CA ALA A 147 -21.69 5.43 6.76
C ALA A 147 -21.27 4.45 7.87
N LYS A 148 -20.06 3.89 7.80
CA LYS A 148 -19.55 2.97 8.82
C LYS A 148 -19.18 3.69 10.12
N ARG A 149 -18.62 4.90 10.02
CA ARG A 149 -18.37 5.75 11.19
C ARG A 149 -19.65 6.04 11.97
N LYS A 150 -20.74 6.40 11.27
CA LYS A 150 -22.04 6.63 11.93
C LYS A 150 -22.58 5.38 12.63
N LEU A 151 -22.40 4.19 12.03
CA LEU A 151 -22.79 2.93 12.66
C LEU A 151 -21.95 2.60 13.90
N LEU A 152 -20.63 2.87 13.86
CA LEU A 152 -19.75 2.68 15.02
C LEU A 152 -20.07 3.66 16.16
N ASP A 153 -20.38 4.92 15.83
CA ASP A 153 -20.78 5.93 16.81
C ASP A 153 -22.09 5.52 17.51
N THR A 154 -23.12 5.09 16.76
CA THR A 154 -24.40 4.62 17.33
C THR A 154 -24.26 3.34 18.17
N GLN A 155 -23.37 2.41 17.78
CA GLN A 155 -23.10 1.20 18.57
C GLN A 155 -22.31 1.51 19.86
N THR A 156 -21.48 2.55 19.85
CA THR A 156 -20.74 2.99 21.04
C THR A 156 -21.67 3.67 22.04
N GLU A 157 -22.65 4.45 21.56
CA GLU A 157 -23.69 5.08 22.38
C GLU A 157 -24.59 4.02 23.05
N GLN A 158 -25.08 3.03 22.30
CA GLN A 158 -25.95 1.96 22.82
C GLN A 158 -25.27 1.03 23.84
N ASN A 159 -23.96 0.83 23.75
CA ASN A 159 -23.22 0.01 24.73
C ASN A 159 -22.78 0.80 25.98
N SER A 160 -23.01 2.12 26.04
CA SER A 160 -22.60 2.98 27.14
C SER A 160 -23.75 3.38 28.09
N GLU A 161 -24.99 3.01 27.79
CA GLU A 161 -26.18 3.39 28.56
C GLU A 161 -26.62 2.38 29.64
N ASP A 162 -25.91 1.26 29.86
CA ASP A 162 -26.21 0.32 30.94
C ASP A 162 -25.06 0.20 31.96
N PRO A 163 -25.05 1.05 33.01
CA PRO A 163 -24.48 0.65 34.28
C PRO A 163 -25.39 1.05 35.45
N ASP A 164 -26.65 0.60 35.51
CA ASP A 164 -27.45 0.69 36.75
C ASP A 164 -28.77 -0.11 36.69
N GLN A 165 -28.70 -1.43 36.51
CA GLN A 165 -29.86 -2.31 36.77
C GLN A 165 -29.44 -3.63 37.42
N PHE A 166 -28.90 -3.58 38.64
CA PHE A 166 -29.05 -4.68 39.61
C PHE A 166 -29.00 -4.15 41.05
N ALA A 167 -29.79 -3.13 41.34
CA ALA A 167 -30.09 -2.72 42.71
C ALA A 167 -31.59 -2.48 42.82
N THR A 168 -32.34 -3.52 43.20
CA THR A 168 -33.41 -3.52 44.23
C THR A 168 -34.38 -4.69 44.02
N SER A 169 -34.31 -5.68 44.91
CA SER A 169 -35.53 -6.18 45.56
C SER A 169 -35.16 -6.66 46.96
N VAL A 170 -35.54 -5.86 47.96
CA VAL A 170 -35.62 -6.25 49.36
C VAL A 170 -37.05 -6.71 49.59
N MET A 171 -37.25 -7.95 50.05
CA MET A 171 -38.36 -8.27 50.96
C MET A 171 -37.90 -9.30 51.99
N CYS A 172 -38.20 -8.97 53.24
CA CYS A 172 -37.86 -9.68 54.47
C CYS A 172 -38.72 -10.94 54.67
N SER A 173 -38.15 -11.98 55.29
CA SER A 173 -38.67 -12.58 56.54
C SER A 173 -37.96 -13.90 56.88
N GLY A 174 -37.72 -14.15 58.16
CA GLY A 174 -37.46 -15.49 58.70
C GLY A 174 -36.17 -15.61 59.50
N THR A 175 -36.33 -15.81 60.80
CA THR A 175 -35.33 -15.97 61.85
C THR A 175 -34.63 -17.33 61.88
N ASP A 176 -33.67 -17.42 62.81
CA ASP A 176 -33.09 -18.60 63.48
C ASP A 176 -31.72 -19.06 62.96
N LEU A 177 -30.63 -18.74 63.65
CA LEU A 177 -30.07 -19.28 64.92
C LEU A 177 -29.13 -20.46 64.66
N SER A 178 -27.94 -20.35 65.28
CA SER A 178 -27.01 -21.43 65.65
C SER A 178 -25.83 -21.75 64.71
N SER A 179 -24.70 -21.13 65.07
CA SER A 179 -23.48 -21.77 65.63
C SER A 179 -22.54 -22.62 64.74
N ALA A 180 -21.27 -22.49 65.14
CA ALA A 180 -20.14 -23.43 65.00
C ALA A 180 -19.21 -23.30 63.76
N SER A 181 -18.14 -22.51 63.97
CA SER A 181 -16.72 -22.91 63.89
C SER A 181 -16.28 -23.99 62.88
N ALA A 182 -15.33 -23.64 62.00
CA ALA A 182 -13.96 -24.18 61.99
C ALA A 182 -13.17 -23.80 60.72
N LEU A 183 -11.97 -23.25 60.91
CA LEU A 183 -10.87 -23.26 59.93
C LEU A 183 -10.35 -24.71 59.78
N PRO A 184 -9.71 -25.08 58.65
CA PRO A 184 -8.25 -25.02 58.66
C PRO A 184 -7.57 -24.65 57.32
N THR A 185 -6.30 -24.33 57.52
CA THR A 185 -5.14 -23.98 56.70
C THR A 185 -4.81 -24.84 55.46
N PRO A 186 -3.96 -24.34 54.56
CA PRO A 186 -3.45 -25.03 53.37
C PRO A 186 -2.14 -25.78 53.65
N GLN A 187 -1.90 -26.95 53.04
CA GLN A 187 -0.58 -27.47 52.65
C GLN A 187 -0.72 -28.50 51.51
N GLY A 188 0.20 -28.41 50.54
CA GLY A 188 0.35 -29.28 49.39
C GLY A 188 1.22 -28.60 48.34
#